data_AF-A0A3C0RD84-F1
#
_entry.id   AF-A0A3C0RD84-F1
#
_cell.length_a   1.000
_cell.length_b   1.000
_cell.length_c   1.000
_cell.angle_alpha   90.00
_cell.angle_beta   90.00
_cell.angle_gamma   90.00
#
_symmetry.space_group_name_H-M   'P 1'
#
loop_
_entity.id
_entity.type
_entity.pdbx_description
1 polymer ?
#
loop_
_entity_poly.entity_id
_entity_poly.type
_entity_poly.pdbx_seq_one_letter_code
_entity_poly.pdbx_strand_id
1 'polypeptide(L)'
;MELFKLRGFDFVRYTLKRENGAIEFATHFSVGISKGSNNFRLQSNWLNKDYVQDDTLYNYQLWAAAPYLVTDMVLDILDKLNAFKPITSIPAKPLPNTYLIYGKRAAGKLQVQINNQSNATSASIEIEERKNEYAQFVRRTIQVPINPNGKTNLELTVDDAHEANIILSTANTPRDVVYLSDGIWGVDYNATKTTITDFKVLNNPNRVYVNIEFPLLRDIQLKANTSDYLTLYKIMNGGGAEQDMRQYKSIAFTGKFNTPVTITLVKKSISNWTDHYTYTLPAKDSLKEYSINLSKFTSPLSKNPIQADDILQTVFTFETGGKQVNLDAQINNAAFSTFEEILDERL
;
A
#
# COMPACT_ATOMS: atom_id res chain seq x y z
N MET A 1 5.94 18.37 10.68
CA MET A 1 4.69 19.05 10.25
C MET A 1 4.63 20.41 10.93
N GLU A 2 3.97 21.37 10.31
CA GLU A 2 3.75 22.71 10.88
C GLU A 2 2.52 23.38 10.22
N LEU A 3 1.98 24.38 10.89
CA LEU A 3 1.04 25.33 10.29
C LEU A 3 1.83 26.53 9.79
N PHE A 4 1.57 26.95 8.57
CA PHE A 4 2.13 28.19 8.02
C PHE A 4 1.04 29.01 7.35
N LYS A 5 1.28 30.32 7.24
CA LYS A 5 0.36 31.25 6.57
C LYS A 5 0.91 31.65 5.21
N LEU A 6 0.06 31.64 4.20
CA LEU A 6 0.37 32.16 2.87
C LEU A 6 -0.80 33.02 2.39
N ARG A 7 -0.53 34.30 2.09
CA ARG A 7 -1.56 35.30 1.73
C ARG A 7 -2.74 35.35 2.71
N GLY A 8 -2.49 35.12 4.00
CA GLY A 8 -3.50 35.14 5.06
C GLY A 8 -4.25 33.81 5.28
N PHE A 9 -4.08 32.81 4.42
CA PHE A 9 -4.67 31.48 4.54
C PHE A 9 -3.77 30.54 5.33
N ASP A 10 -4.36 29.67 6.14
CA ASP A 10 -3.65 28.64 6.90
C ASP A 10 -3.42 27.39 6.05
N PHE A 11 -2.21 26.87 6.10
CA PHE A 11 -1.81 25.64 5.43
C PHE A 11 -1.06 24.71 6.36
N VAL A 12 -1.34 23.42 6.23
CA VAL A 12 -0.57 22.34 6.83
C VAL A 12 0.57 21.99 5.89
N ARG A 13 1.80 22.00 6.41
CA ARG A 13 2.99 21.52 5.70
C ARG A 13 3.65 20.38 6.45
N TYR A 14 4.16 19.41 5.72
CA TYR A 14 4.93 18.31 6.29
C TYR A 14 6.03 17.84 5.34
N THR A 15 7.00 17.14 5.92
CA THR A 15 8.16 16.61 5.23
C THR A 15 8.10 15.10 5.30
N LEU A 16 8.26 14.45 4.16
CA LEU A 16 8.28 13.00 4.04
C LEU A 16 9.68 12.57 3.61
N LYS A 17 10.18 11.50 4.24
CA LYS A 17 11.37 10.78 3.75
C LYS A 17 10.89 9.45 3.19
N ARG A 18 11.09 9.23 1.90
CA ARG A 18 10.77 7.96 1.24
C ARG A 18 11.81 6.88 1.59
N GLU A 19 11.47 5.63 1.33
CA GLU A 19 12.35 4.48 1.58
C GLU A 19 13.68 4.58 0.82
N ASN A 20 13.65 5.11 -0.41
CA ASN A 20 14.85 5.38 -1.21
C ASN A 20 15.68 6.57 -0.69
N GLY A 21 15.28 7.20 0.41
CA GLY A 21 15.96 8.32 1.04
C GLY A 21 15.59 9.70 0.49
N ALA A 22 14.78 9.78 -0.58
CA ALA A 22 14.32 11.05 -1.13
C ALA A 22 13.50 11.81 -0.08
N ILE A 23 13.71 13.13 -0.02
CA ILE A 23 12.97 14.04 0.86
C ILE A 23 11.97 14.80 0.00
N GLU A 24 10.72 14.80 0.44
CA GLU A 24 9.63 15.53 -0.20
C GLU A 24 9.02 16.49 0.80
N PHE A 25 8.63 17.65 0.28
CA PHE A 25 7.86 18.65 1.00
C PHE A 25 6.46 18.61 0.45
N ALA A 26 5.48 18.60 1.35
CA ALA A 26 4.10 18.43 0.98
C ALA A 26 3.18 19.40 1.71
N THR A 27 2.11 19.78 1.02
CA THR A 27 0.95 20.44 1.60
C THR A 27 -0.29 19.88 0.95
N HIS A 28 -1.40 19.92 1.67
CA HIS A 28 -2.72 19.64 1.12
C HIS A 28 -3.70 20.68 1.60
N PHE A 29 -4.69 20.95 0.78
CA PHE A 29 -5.80 21.81 1.13
C PHE A 29 -6.98 21.46 0.25
N SER A 30 -8.16 21.86 0.70
CA SER A 30 -9.36 21.74 -0.09
C SER A 30 -10.02 23.09 -0.24
N VAL A 31 -10.67 23.27 -1.38
CA VAL A 31 -11.44 24.47 -1.69
C VAL A 31 -12.86 24.04 -1.95
N GLY A 32 -13.77 24.49 -1.10
CA GLY A 32 -15.19 24.17 -1.16
C GLY A 32 -16.03 25.33 -1.68
N ILE A 33 -17.18 25.00 -2.26
CA ILE A 33 -18.23 25.96 -2.60
C ILE A 33 -19.60 25.33 -2.35
N SER A 34 -20.42 26.00 -1.56
CA SER A 34 -21.83 25.63 -1.39
C SER A 34 -22.71 26.30 -2.46
N LYS A 35 -23.85 25.70 -2.75
CA LYS A 35 -24.82 26.13 -3.75
C LYS A 35 -25.28 27.56 -3.48
N GLY A 36 -25.14 28.42 -4.49
CA GLY A 36 -25.49 29.84 -4.37
C GLY A 36 -24.42 30.71 -3.68
N SER A 37 -23.31 30.12 -3.22
CA SER A 37 -22.19 30.91 -2.69
C SER A 37 -21.47 31.67 -3.80
N ASN A 38 -21.08 32.91 -3.48
CA ASN A 38 -20.23 33.74 -4.34
C ASN A 38 -18.73 33.59 -4.04
N ASN A 39 -18.37 32.88 -2.97
CA ASN A 39 -17.00 32.71 -2.54
C ASN A 39 -16.61 31.24 -2.44
N PHE A 40 -15.34 30.97 -2.73
CA PHE A 40 -14.69 29.73 -2.35
C PHE A 40 -14.30 29.76 -0.86
N ARG A 41 -14.27 28.59 -0.23
CA ARG A 41 -13.82 28.40 1.15
C ARG A 41 -12.63 27.47 1.17
N LEU A 42 -11.46 28.01 1.47
CA LEU A 42 -10.22 27.25 1.59
C LEU A 42 -10.05 26.75 3.02
N GLN A 43 -9.63 25.49 3.14
CA GLN A 43 -9.27 24.86 4.39
C GLN A 43 -8.10 23.90 4.21
N SER A 44 -7.24 23.82 5.22
CA SER A 44 -6.14 22.88 5.29
C SER A 44 -6.08 22.33 6.71
N ASN A 45 -6.57 21.10 6.90
CA ASN A 45 -6.62 20.43 8.20
C ASN A 45 -5.85 19.13 8.16
N TRP A 46 -5.19 18.77 9.27
CA TRP A 46 -4.41 17.53 9.40
C TRP A 46 -5.24 16.27 9.15
N LEU A 47 -6.47 16.21 9.69
CA LEU A 47 -7.34 15.05 9.57
C LEU A 47 -8.50 15.32 8.63
N ASN A 48 -8.83 14.32 7.79
CA ASN A 48 -10.00 14.36 6.90
C ASN A 48 -11.30 14.66 7.65
N LYS A 49 -11.47 14.12 8.87
CA LYS A 49 -12.66 14.33 9.70
C LYS A 49 -12.86 15.78 10.15
N ASP A 50 -11.82 16.61 10.09
CA ASP A 50 -11.85 17.99 10.54
C ASP A 50 -12.21 18.96 9.41
N TYR A 51 -12.36 18.46 8.17
CA TYR A 51 -12.82 19.26 7.04
C TYR A 51 -14.31 19.57 7.16
N VAL A 52 -14.65 20.84 6.95
CA VAL A 52 -16.03 21.28 6.82
C VAL A 52 -16.53 20.91 5.42
N GLN A 53 -17.70 20.31 5.34
CA GLN A 53 -18.30 19.93 4.06
C GLN A 53 -18.82 21.14 3.29
N ASP A 54 -18.79 21.03 1.97
CA ASP A 54 -19.43 21.92 1.00
C ASP A 54 -20.07 21.05 -0.09
N ASP A 55 -21.03 21.60 -0.84
CA ASP A 55 -21.72 20.87 -1.93
C ASP A 55 -20.75 20.39 -3.02
N THR A 56 -19.68 21.13 -3.24
CA THR A 56 -18.57 20.72 -4.09
C THR A 56 -17.26 21.03 -3.39
N LEU A 57 -16.36 20.05 -3.38
CA LEU A 57 -15.06 20.10 -2.74
C LEU A 57 -13.98 19.68 -3.72
N TYR A 58 -13.02 20.57 -3.96
CA TYR A 58 -11.83 20.30 -4.76
C TYR A 58 -10.66 20.03 -3.83
N ASN A 59 -10.05 18.84 -3.93
CA ASN A 59 -8.95 18.42 -3.07
C ASN A 59 -7.62 18.58 -3.82
N TYR A 60 -6.68 19.28 -3.20
CA TYR A 60 -5.33 19.48 -3.73
C TYR A 60 -4.33 18.81 -2.80
N GLN A 61 -3.47 17.99 -3.35
CA GLN A 61 -2.31 17.42 -2.68
C GLN A 61 -1.09 17.72 -3.53
N LEU A 62 -0.10 18.38 -2.92
CA LEU A 62 1.06 18.90 -3.63
C LEU A 62 2.31 18.35 -2.98
N TRP A 63 3.24 17.86 -3.80
CA TRP A 63 4.55 17.38 -3.37
C TRP A 63 5.62 17.97 -4.28
N ALA A 64 6.75 18.35 -3.69
CA ALA A 64 7.93 18.72 -4.45
C ALA A 64 9.22 18.38 -3.70
N ALA A 65 10.33 18.33 -4.44
CA ALA A 65 11.66 18.13 -3.89
C ALA A 65 12.19 19.34 -3.09
N ALA A 66 11.52 20.50 -3.17
CA ALA A 66 11.89 21.70 -2.42
C ALA A 66 10.66 22.46 -1.90
N PRO A 67 10.75 23.13 -0.72
CA PRO A 67 9.62 23.83 -0.12
C PRO A 67 9.07 24.99 -0.95
N TYR A 68 9.94 25.70 -1.69
CA TYR A 68 9.53 26.84 -2.50
C TYR A 68 8.69 26.41 -3.70
N LEU A 69 8.98 25.26 -4.32
CA LEU A 69 8.17 24.70 -5.40
C LEU A 69 6.74 24.39 -4.95
N VAL A 70 6.57 23.86 -3.73
CA VAL A 70 5.24 23.65 -3.14
C VAL A 70 4.52 24.99 -2.98
N THR A 71 5.23 26.01 -2.53
CA THR A 71 4.69 27.35 -2.33
C THR A 71 4.24 27.96 -3.67
N ASP A 72 5.06 27.84 -4.72
CA ASP A 72 4.75 28.34 -6.06
C ASP A 72 3.51 27.64 -6.64
N MET A 73 3.39 26.31 -6.46
CA MET A 73 2.19 25.56 -6.87
C MET A 73 0.94 26.04 -6.13
N VAL A 74 1.02 26.28 -4.81
CA VAL A 74 -0.10 26.83 -4.04
C VAL A 74 -0.47 28.21 -4.56
N LEU A 75 0.50 29.10 -4.80
CA LEU A 75 0.25 30.45 -5.30
C LEU A 75 -0.44 30.43 -6.66
N ASP A 76 0.02 29.60 -7.60
CA ASP A 76 -0.60 29.44 -8.91
C ASP A 76 -2.05 28.94 -8.82
N ILE A 77 -2.33 27.96 -7.95
CA ILE A 77 -3.70 27.50 -7.70
C ILE A 77 -4.57 28.60 -7.10
N LEU A 78 -4.06 29.36 -6.13
CA LEU A 78 -4.79 30.48 -5.51
C LEU A 78 -5.10 31.59 -6.52
N ASP A 79 -4.17 31.90 -7.41
CA ASP A 79 -4.36 32.91 -8.46
C ASP A 79 -5.44 32.45 -9.46
N LYS A 80 -5.39 31.19 -9.89
CA LYS A 80 -6.41 30.60 -10.76
C LYS A 80 -7.78 30.60 -10.09
N LEU A 81 -7.88 30.22 -8.83
CA LEU A 81 -9.16 30.21 -8.10
C LEU A 81 -9.74 31.61 -7.90
N ASN A 82 -8.91 32.59 -7.51
CA ASN A 82 -9.34 33.97 -7.32
C ASN A 82 -9.83 34.63 -8.61
N ALA A 83 -9.32 34.20 -9.77
CA ALA A 83 -9.82 34.66 -11.07
C ALA A 83 -11.28 34.24 -11.35
N PHE A 84 -11.76 33.17 -10.71
CA PHE A 84 -13.16 32.73 -10.80
C PHE A 84 -14.05 33.34 -9.72
N LYS A 85 -13.66 33.20 -8.45
CA LYS A 85 -14.42 33.70 -7.29
C LYS A 85 -13.47 34.07 -6.14
N PRO A 86 -13.82 35.05 -5.29
CA PRO A 86 -13.03 35.36 -4.10
C PRO A 86 -12.88 34.15 -3.18
N ILE A 87 -11.70 34.01 -2.55
CA ILE A 87 -11.42 32.94 -1.60
C ILE A 87 -11.52 33.47 -0.16
N THR A 88 -12.25 32.74 0.67
CA THR A 88 -12.33 32.94 2.12
C THR A 88 -11.66 31.79 2.85
N SER A 89 -11.16 32.02 4.06
CA SER A 89 -10.47 30.98 4.85
C SER A 89 -11.39 30.37 5.89
N ILE A 90 -11.27 29.06 6.08
CA ILE A 90 -11.65 28.37 7.30
C ILE A 90 -10.35 28.13 8.07
N PRO A 91 -10.24 28.59 9.34
CA PRO A 91 -9.04 28.39 10.14
C PRO A 91 -8.70 26.92 10.33
N ALA A 92 -7.40 26.59 10.22
CA ALA A 92 -6.93 25.23 10.45
C ALA A 92 -7.12 24.79 11.91
N LYS A 93 -7.42 23.52 12.12
CA LYS A 93 -7.37 22.92 13.47
C LYS A 93 -5.92 22.78 13.95
N PRO A 94 -5.68 22.78 15.28
CA PRO A 94 -4.35 22.54 15.83
C PRO A 94 -3.77 21.19 15.37
N LEU A 95 -2.45 21.14 15.18
CA LEU A 95 -1.74 19.90 14.87
C LEU A 95 -1.55 19.02 16.11
N PRO A 96 -1.43 17.69 15.95
CA PRO A 96 -1.05 16.80 17.05
C PRO A 96 0.33 17.20 17.61
N ASN A 97 0.50 17.15 18.92
CA ASN A 97 1.81 17.27 19.58
C ASN A 97 2.40 15.90 19.95
N THR A 98 1.62 14.83 19.78
CA THR A 98 2.08 13.43 19.86
C THR A 98 1.70 12.76 18.54
N TYR A 99 2.68 12.29 17.78
CA TYR A 99 2.48 11.80 16.40
C TYR A 99 3.49 10.71 16.03
N LEU A 100 3.16 9.95 15.00
CA LEU A 100 4.03 8.93 14.41
C LEU A 100 5.03 9.60 13.47
N ILE A 101 6.30 9.21 13.56
CA ILE A 101 7.39 9.72 12.70
C ILE A 101 8.03 8.66 11.82
N TYR A 102 7.67 7.39 12.04
CA TYR A 102 8.15 6.25 11.28
C TYR A 102 7.13 5.12 11.37
N GLY A 103 6.95 4.42 10.25
CA GLY A 103 6.18 3.19 10.16
C GLY A 103 6.86 2.28 9.13
N LYS A 104 7.22 1.06 9.52
CA LYS A 104 7.71 0.03 8.60
C LYS A 104 7.05 -1.28 8.91
N ARG A 105 6.37 -1.86 7.91
CA ARG A 105 5.86 -3.21 8.02
C ARG A 105 6.99 -4.21 7.78
N ALA A 106 7.08 -5.19 8.66
CA ALA A 106 7.91 -6.38 8.51
C ALA A 106 6.99 -7.58 8.75
N ALA A 107 6.48 -8.14 7.65
CA ALA A 107 5.52 -9.25 7.69
C ALA A 107 4.31 -8.97 8.61
N GLY A 108 4.12 -9.81 9.64
CA GLY A 108 3.04 -9.70 10.63
C GLY A 108 3.14 -8.52 11.61
N LYS A 109 4.20 -7.71 11.52
CA LYS A 109 4.53 -6.65 12.48
C LYS A 109 4.64 -5.30 11.80
N LEU A 110 4.18 -4.27 12.49
CA LEU A 110 4.37 -2.87 12.12
C LEU A 110 5.24 -2.21 13.19
N GLN A 111 6.47 -1.88 12.81
CA GLN A 111 7.39 -1.12 13.64
C GLN A 111 7.05 0.35 13.52
N VAL A 112 6.80 1.02 14.64
CA VAL A 112 6.48 2.45 14.68
C VAL A 112 7.36 3.20 15.66
N GLN A 113 7.59 4.48 15.38
CA GLN A 113 8.20 5.40 16.33
C GLN A 113 7.24 6.57 16.57
N ILE A 114 6.90 6.78 17.84
CA ILE A 114 6.09 7.89 18.30
C ILE A 114 7.03 9.00 18.78
N ASN A 115 6.74 10.23 18.39
CA ASN A 115 7.33 11.43 18.97
C ASN A 115 6.28 12.13 19.84
N ASN A 116 6.57 12.29 21.13
CA ASN A 116 5.68 12.92 22.08
C ASN A 116 6.29 14.23 22.57
N GLN A 117 5.67 15.35 22.21
CA GLN A 117 6.08 16.70 22.62
C GLN A 117 5.25 17.21 23.82
N SER A 118 4.63 16.30 24.57
CA SER A 118 3.83 16.61 25.76
C SER A 118 4.37 15.87 26.99
N ASN A 119 3.80 16.18 28.16
CA ASN A 119 4.08 15.48 29.40
C ASN A 119 3.28 14.17 29.56
N ALA A 120 2.53 13.74 28.54
CA ALA A 120 1.81 12.48 28.58
C ALA A 120 2.78 11.30 28.72
N THR A 121 2.45 10.34 29.59
CA THR A 121 3.23 9.11 29.81
C THR A 121 2.57 7.88 29.22
N SER A 122 1.35 8.03 28.69
CA SER A 122 0.59 6.98 28.01
C SER A 122 -0.13 7.53 26.78
N ALA A 123 -0.38 6.64 25.82
CA ALA A 123 -1.22 6.91 24.66
C ALA A 123 -2.15 5.73 24.37
N SER A 124 -3.27 6.06 23.75
CA SER A 124 -4.21 5.10 23.19
C SER A 124 -3.96 4.98 21.69
N ILE A 125 -3.69 3.76 21.24
CA ILE A 125 -3.59 3.43 19.81
C ILE A 125 -4.83 2.62 19.44
N GLU A 126 -5.67 3.17 18.59
CA GLU A 126 -6.74 2.44 17.92
C GLU A 126 -6.22 1.96 16.57
N ILE A 127 -6.34 0.65 16.32
CA ILE A 127 -5.96 0.00 15.08
C ILE A 127 -7.25 -0.44 14.42
N GLU A 128 -7.60 0.25 13.34
CA GLU A 128 -8.72 -0.07 12.48
C GLU A 128 -8.19 -0.78 11.24
N GLU A 129 -8.39 -2.10 11.16
CA GLU A 129 -7.77 -2.96 10.15
C GLU A 129 -8.82 -3.64 9.28
N ARG A 130 -8.52 -3.74 7.98
CA ARG A 130 -9.26 -4.61 7.04
C ARG A 130 -8.41 -5.84 6.79
N LYS A 131 -8.92 -7.02 7.14
CA LYS A 131 -8.13 -8.25 7.07
C LYS A 131 -7.76 -8.61 5.62
N ASN A 132 -8.66 -8.48 4.66
CA ASN A 132 -8.39 -8.69 3.24
C ASN A 132 -9.16 -7.70 2.35
N GLU A 133 -9.12 -7.87 1.03
CA GLU A 133 -9.66 -6.99 0.01
C GLU A 133 -11.17 -6.75 0.15
N TYR A 134 -11.88 -7.70 0.76
CA TYR A 134 -13.35 -7.73 0.81
C TYR A 134 -13.91 -7.72 2.23
N ALA A 135 -13.04 -7.81 3.25
CA ALA A 135 -13.44 -7.80 4.64
C ALA A 135 -13.97 -6.41 5.08
N GLN A 136 -14.77 -6.38 6.13
CA GLN A 136 -15.10 -5.13 6.81
C GLN A 136 -13.97 -4.71 7.75
N PHE A 137 -13.93 -3.43 8.11
CA PHE A 137 -13.01 -2.95 9.13
C PHE A 137 -13.35 -3.51 10.50
N VAL A 138 -12.34 -3.96 11.22
CA VAL A 138 -12.41 -4.31 12.65
C VAL A 138 -11.51 -3.37 13.43
N ARG A 139 -11.92 -3.02 14.66
CA ARG A 139 -11.20 -2.08 15.51
C ARG A 139 -10.75 -2.76 16.79
N ARG A 140 -9.54 -2.42 17.21
CA ARG A 140 -9.05 -2.74 18.55
C ARG A 140 -8.23 -1.58 19.09
N THR A 141 -8.27 -1.41 20.40
CA THR A 141 -7.57 -0.33 21.08
C THR A 141 -6.59 -0.91 22.07
N ILE A 142 -5.36 -0.40 22.05
CA ILE A 142 -4.32 -0.75 23.01
C ILE A 142 -3.86 0.52 23.73
N GLN A 143 -3.52 0.38 25.02
CA GLN A 143 -2.83 1.41 25.78
C GLN A 143 -1.34 1.09 25.76
N VAL A 144 -0.52 2.09 25.46
CA VAL A 144 0.93 1.95 25.39
C VAL A 144 1.61 3.01 26.25
N PRO A 145 2.70 2.67 26.97
CA PRO A 145 3.54 3.67 27.60
C PRO A 145 4.27 4.48 26.53
N ILE A 146 4.41 5.79 26.75
CA ILE A 146 5.20 6.68 25.90
C ILE A 146 6.10 7.56 26.77
N ASN A 147 7.25 7.95 26.22
CA ASN A 147 8.18 8.81 26.91
C ASN A 147 7.66 10.26 26.87
N PRO A 148 7.53 10.96 28.01
CA PRO A 148 7.19 12.39 28.02
C PRO A 148 8.33 13.18 27.37
N ASN A 149 7.98 14.15 26.52
CA ASN A 149 8.95 14.99 25.77
C ASN A 149 10.04 14.17 25.04
N GLY A 150 9.67 12.99 24.52
CA GLY A 150 10.62 12.02 23.99
C GLY A 150 10.04 11.14 22.89
N LYS A 151 10.87 10.21 22.44
CA LYS A 151 10.52 9.22 21.41
C LYS A 151 10.29 7.85 22.02
N THR A 152 9.38 7.08 21.45
CA THR A 152 9.10 5.69 21.86
C THR A 152 8.99 4.81 20.63
N ASN A 153 9.75 3.71 20.61
CA ASN A 153 9.62 2.66 19.60
C ASN A 153 8.60 1.64 20.08
N LEU A 154 7.71 1.21 19.19
CA LEU A 154 6.73 0.17 19.45
C LEU A 154 6.66 -0.79 18.28
N GLU A 155 6.28 -2.03 18.56
CA GLU A 155 5.92 -3.00 17.56
C GLU A 155 4.44 -3.35 17.72
N LEU A 156 3.66 -3.11 16.66
CA LEU A 156 2.24 -3.43 16.61
C LEU A 156 2.07 -4.70 15.78
N THR A 157 1.39 -5.70 16.33
CA THR A 157 0.96 -6.85 15.52
C THR A 157 -0.09 -6.39 14.51
N VAL A 158 0.07 -6.70 13.23
CA VAL A 158 -0.90 -6.45 12.15
C VAL A 158 -1.17 -7.70 11.30
N ASP A 159 -0.49 -8.81 11.62
CA ASP A 159 -0.58 -10.09 10.92
C ASP A 159 -0.54 -9.90 9.39
N ASP A 160 -1.41 -10.57 8.64
CA ASP A 160 -1.55 -10.40 7.20
C ASP A 160 -2.70 -9.47 6.81
N ALA A 161 -3.08 -8.52 7.67
CA ALA A 161 -4.10 -7.53 7.34
C ALA A 161 -3.73 -6.72 6.08
N HIS A 162 -4.69 -6.53 5.19
CA HIS A 162 -4.52 -5.76 3.96
C HIS A 162 -4.18 -4.29 4.22
N GLU A 163 -4.97 -3.66 5.09
CA GLU A 163 -4.82 -2.25 5.40
C GLU A 163 -5.09 -2.01 6.89
N ALA A 164 -4.45 -0.99 7.43
CA ALA A 164 -4.65 -0.55 8.80
C ALA A 164 -4.53 0.97 8.91
N ASN A 165 -5.52 1.59 9.55
CA ASN A 165 -5.39 2.93 10.10
C ASN A 165 -4.84 2.80 11.53
N ILE A 166 -3.71 3.45 11.79
CA ILE A 166 -3.12 3.57 13.12
C ILE A 166 -3.48 4.94 13.65
N ILE A 167 -4.42 4.98 14.59
CA ILE A 167 -4.97 6.21 15.16
C ILE A 167 -4.38 6.40 16.56
N LEU A 168 -3.48 7.37 16.68
CA LEU A 168 -2.80 7.71 17.92
C LEU A 168 -3.52 8.87 18.62
N SER A 169 -3.74 8.70 19.93
CA SER A 169 -4.37 9.73 20.76
C SER A 169 -3.81 9.79 22.17
N THR A 170 -3.75 11.00 22.73
CA THR A 170 -3.54 11.27 24.16
C THR A 170 -4.73 12.05 24.71
N ALA A 171 -4.85 12.17 26.03
CA ALA A 171 -6.08 12.57 26.72
C ALA A 171 -6.71 13.91 26.28
N ASN A 172 -5.98 14.82 25.60
CA ASN A 172 -6.47 16.16 25.24
C ASN A 172 -5.87 16.74 23.94
N THR A 173 -5.44 15.90 22.99
CA THR A 173 -4.72 16.40 21.80
C THR A 173 -5.41 15.97 20.51
N PRO A 174 -5.28 16.74 19.41
CA PRO A 174 -5.68 16.28 18.08
C PRO A 174 -5.05 14.91 17.81
N ARG A 175 -5.80 14.01 17.17
CA ARG A 175 -5.30 12.66 16.85
C ARG A 175 -4.29 12.73 15.72
N ASP A 176 -3.38 11.78 15.71
CA ASP A 176 -2.59 11.47 14.52
C ASP A 176 -3.08 10.18 13.88
N VAL A 177 -3.05 10.11 12.55
CA VAL A 177 -3.53 8.96 11.78
C VAL A 177 -2.53 8.62 10.69
N VAL A 178 -2.03 7.38 10.72
CA VAL A 178 -1.18 6.83 9.67
C VAL A 178 -1.91 5.67 9.01
N TYR A 179 -1.97 5.69 7.67
CA TYR A 179 -2.51 4.60 6.87
C TYR A 179 -1.39 3.67 6.42
N LEU A 180 -1.63 2.37 6.52
CA LEU A 180 -0.78 1.29 6.02
C LEU A 180 -1.58 0.46 5.01
N SER A 181 -0.94 0.09 3.89
CA SER A 181 -1.41 -0.94 2.97
C SER A 181 -0.23 -1.76 2.46
N ASP A 182 -0.35 -3.10 2.42
CA ASP A 182 0.68 -3.99 1.87
C ASP A 182 0.52 -4.25 0.36
N GLY A 183 -0.40 -3.56 -0.32
CA GLY A 183 -0.75 -3.80 -1.71
C GLY A 183 -1.83 -4.89 -1.88
N ILE A 184 -2.49 -4.87 -3.03
CA ILE A 184 -3.68 -5.71 -3.27
C ILE A 184 -3.34 -6.98 -4.05
N TRP A 185 -4.08 -8.03 -3.76
CA TRP A 185 -4.39 -9.09 -4.70
C TRP A 185 -5.53 -8.65 -5.61
N GLY A 186 -5.39 -8.87 -6.90
CA GLY A 186 -6.43 -8.58 -7.88
C GLY A 186 -6.45 -9.58 -9.01
N VAL A 187 -7.49 -9.46 -9.83
CA VAL A 187 -7.71 -10.30 -11.00
C VAL A 187 -7.99 -9.41 -12.21
N ASP A 188 -7.40 -9.75 -13.34
CA ASP A 188 -7.66 -9.12 -14.64
C ASP A 188 -8.00 -10.20 -15.67
N TYR A 189 -9.03 -9.94 -16.48
CA TYR A 189 -9.58 -10.90 -17.42
C TYR A 189 -10.48 -10.23 -18.46
N ASN A 190 -10.61 -10.89 -19.61
CA ASN A 190 -11.60 -10.52 -20.61
C ASN A 190 -13.00 -10.98 -20.19
N ALA A 191 -13.85 -10.05 -19.73
CA ALA A 191 -15.20 -10.32 -19.25
C ALA A 191 -16.16 -10.91 -20.31
N THR A 192 -15.83 -10.80 -21.61
CA THR A 192 -16.65 -11.42 -22.68
C THR A 192 -16.40 -12.92 -22.84
N LYS A 193 -15.27 -13.42 -22.34
CA LYS A 193 -14.83 -14.82 -22.48
C LYS A 193 -14.61 -15.54 -21.16
N THR A 194 -14.72 -14.81 -20.05
CA THR A 194 -14.40 -15.29 -18.71
C THR A 194 -15.47 -14.88 -17.72
N THR A 195 -15.96 -15.85 -16.96
CA THR A 195 -16.83 -15.65 -15.80
C THR A 195 -16.12 -16.17 -14.55
N ILE A 196 -15.85 -15.30 -13.59
CA ILE A 196 -15.36 -15.71 -12.27
C ILE A 196 -16.53 -16.28 -11.48
N THR A 197 -16.38 -17.51 -11.01
CA THR A 197 -17.41 -18.21 -10.21
C THR A 197 -17.11 -18.19 -8.72
N ASP A 198 -15.83 -18.09 -8.34
CA ASP A 198 -15.40 -17.91 -6.95
C ASP A 198 -14.04 -17.19 -6.95
N PHE A 199 -13.90 -16.12 -6.18
CA PHE A 199 -12.61 -15.47 -5.95
C PHE A 199 -12.52 -15.08 -4.48
N LYS A 200 -11.51 -15.59 -3.79
CA LYS A 200 -11.29 -15.38 -2.37
C LYS A 200 -9.86 -14.99 -2.12
N VAL A 201 -9.70 -13.91 -1.36
CA VAL A 201 -8.43 -13.57 -0.71
C VAL A 201 -8.54 -13.96 0.76
N LEU A 202 -7.68 -14.87 1.18
CA LEU A 202 -7.78 -15.55 2.47
C LEU A 202 -6.61 -15.17 3.36
N ASN A 203 -6.93 -14.78 4.58
CA ASN A 203 -5.92 -14.60 5.61
C ASN A 203 -5.44 -15.97 6.14
N ASN A 204 -4.17 -16.08 6.47
CA ASN A 204 -3.57 -17.24 7.12
C ASN A 204 -3.18 -16.90 8.58
N PRO A 205 -4.08 -17.11 9.56
CA PRO A 205 -3.82 -16.78 10.97
C PRO A 205 -2.71 -17.65 11.59
N ASN A 206 -2.33 -18.76 10.94
CA ASN A 206 -1.32 -19.68 11.43
C ASN A 206 0.01 -19.54 10.67
N ARG A 207 0.17 -18.48 9.85
CA ARG A 207 1.40 -18.26 9.10
C ARG A 207 2.55 -17.98 10.08
N VAL A 208 3.58 -18.82 10.03
CA VAL A 208 4.83 -18.58 10.72
C VAL A 208 5.68 -17.68 9.84
N TYR A 209 6.05 -16.51 10.36
CA TYR A 209 6.92 -15.57 9.66
C TYR A 209 8.36 -15.79 10.06
N VAL A 210 9.19 -16.12 9.08
CA VAL A 210 10.63 -16.32 9.25
C VAL A 210 11.39 -15.13 8.63
N ASN A 211 12.55 -14.78 9.19
CA ASN A 211 13.34 -13.60 8.80
C ASN A 211 14.07 -13.75 7.45
N ILE A 212 13.93 -14.91 6.81
CA ILE A 212 14.52 -15.31 5.52
C ILE A 212 13.57 -15.09 4.33
N GLU A 213 12.37 -14.54 4.57
CA GLU A 213 11.34 -14.38 3.55
C GLU A 213 10.79 -12.95 3.47
N PHE A 214 10.37 -12.55 2.27
CA PHE A 214 9.40 -11.48 2.06
C PHE A 214 8.05 -12.11 1.71
N PRO A 215 7.09 -12.17 2.65
CA PRO A 215 5.81 -12.79 2.39
C PRO A 215 4.97 -11.93 1.44
N LEU A 216 4.44 -12.54 0.38
CA LEU A 216 3.24 -12.05 -0.28
C LEU A 216 2.08 -12.43 0.64
N LEU A 217 1.59 -11.46 1.39
CA LEU A 217 0.58 -11.68 2.43
C LEU A 217 -0.76 -12.07 1.82
N ARG A 218 -1.47 -12.94 2.55
CA ARG A 218 -2.73 -13.61 2.17
C ARG A 218 -2.56 -14.62 1.03
N ASP A 219 -3.48 -15.56 1.03
CA ASP A 219 -3.60 -16.65 0.07
C ASP A 219 -4.75 -16.38 -0.90
N ILE A 220 -4.74 -17.06 -2.04
CA ILE A 220 -5.75 -16.90 -3.09
C ILE A 220 -6.39 -18.23 -3.43
N GLN A 221 -7.72 -18.20 -3.59
CA GLN A 221 -8.50 -19.23 -4.26
C GLN A 221 -9.30 -18.61 -5.39
N LEU A 222 -9.22 -19.21 -6.57
CA LEU A 222 -9.89 -18.75 -7.77
C LEU A 222 -10.54 -19.93 -8.48
N LYS A 223 -11.82 -19.75 -8.85
CA LYS A 223 -12.51 -20.57 -9.84
C LYS A 223 -13.13 -19.68 -10.90
N ALA A 224 -12.96 -20.06 -12.15
CA ALA A 224 -13.51 -19.34 -13.29
C ALA A 224 -13.84 -20.30 -14.44
N ASN A 225 -14.80 -19.90 -15.27
CA ASN A 225 -15.03 -20.51 -16.56
C ASN A 225 -14.47 -19.55 -17.62
N THR A 226 -13.46 -19.97 -18.37
CA THR A 226 -12.75 -19.10 -19.32
C THR A 226 -12.34 -19.83 -20.60
N SER A 227 -12.38 -19.11 -21.72
CA SER A 227 -11.77 -19.51 -23.01
C SER A 227 -10.63 -18.57 -23.43
N ASP A 228 -10.19 -17.68 -22.54
CA ASP A 228 -9.07 -16.76 -22.75
C ASP A 228 -8.03 -16.96 -21.63
N TYR A 229 -7.09 -16.05 -21.49
CA TYR A 229 -6.25 -15.98 -20.30
C TYR A 229 -6.98 -15.29 -19.13
N LEU A 230 -6.55 -15.62 -17.92
CA LEU A 230 -6.91 -14.90 -16.70
C LEU A 230 -5.64 -14.65 -15.89
N THR A 231 -5.55 -13.46 -15.31
CA THR A 231 -4.38 -13.04 -14.55
C THR A 231 -4.73 -12.78 -13.10
N LEU A 232 -4.01 -13.40 -12.16
CA LEU A 232 -3.96 -13.01 -10.75
C LEU A 232 -2.70 -12.19 -10.51
N TYR A 233 -2.79 -11.08 -9.79
CA TYR A 233 -1.62 -10.26 -9.48
C TYR A 233 -1.59 -9.87 -8.02
N LYS A 234 -0.38 -9.79 -7.46
CA LYS A 234 -0.11 -9.17 -6.16
C LYS A 234 0.76 -7.94 -6.37
N ILE A 235 0.26 -6.79 -5.96
CA ILE A 235 1.07 -5.57 -5.84
C ILE A 235 1.96 -5.67 -4.60
N MET A 236 3.24 -5.33 -4.75
CA MET A 236 4.25 -5.52 -3.70
C MET A 236 4.04 -4.58 -2.50
N ASN A 237 3.68 -3.32 -2.76
CA ASN A 237 3.47 -2.29 -1.74
C ASN A 237 2.23 -1.44 -2.03
N GLY A 238 1.64 -0.85 -0.99
CA GLY A 238 0.56 0.13 -1.12
C GLY A 238 0.96 1.29 -2.05
N GLY A 239 -0.01 1.79 -2.84
CA GLY A 239 0.25 2.85 -3.83
C GLY A 239 1.08 2.41 -5.04
N GLY A 240 1.38 1.12 -5.19
CA GLY A 240 2.12 0.59 -6.34
C GLY A 240 3.61 0.94 -6.31
N ALA A 241 4.18 1.19 -5.12
CA ALA A 241 5.60 1.41 -4.98
C ALA A 241 6.40 0.12 -5.28
N GLU A 242 7.58 0.30 -5.88
CA GLU A 242 8.52 -0.80 -6.11
C GLU A 242 9.09 -1.35 -4.81
N GLN A 243 9.54 -2.60 -4.86
CA GLN A 243 10.22 -3.28 -3.76
C GLN A 243 11.55 -3.86 -4.23
N ASP A 244 12.60 -3.59 -3.46
CA ASP A 244 13.91 -4.21 -3.67
C ASP A 244 13.90 -5.63 -3.10
N MET A 245 14.13 -6.59 -3.98
CA MET A 245 14.16 -8.03 -3.74
C MET A 245 15.52 -8.66 -4.01
N ARG A 246 16.59 -7.87 -4.20
CA ARG A 246 17.94 -8.40 -4.50
C ARG A 246 18.48 -9.38 -3.46
N GLN A 247 18.02 -9.28 -2.21
CA GLN A 247 18.44 -10.20 -1.15
C GLN A 247 17.83 -11.61 -1.29
N TYR A 248 16.77 -11.76 -2.09
CA TYR A 248 16.07 -13.03 -2.29
C TYR A 248 16.55 -13.74 -3.55
N LYS A 249 16.51 -15.07 -3.52
CA LYS A 249 17.00 -15.95 -4.59
C LYS A 249 15.89 -16.71 -5.29
N SER A 250 14.73 -16.86 -4.67
CA SER A 250 13.60 -17.57 -5.27
C SER A 250 12.27 -16.89 -4.94
N ILE A 251 11.24 -17.25 -5.71
CA ILE A 251 9.85 -17.14 -5.30
C ILE A 251 9.34 -18.53 -4.92
N ALA A 252 8.79 -18.65 -3.71
CA ALA A 252 8.26 -19.88 -3.15
C ALA A 252 6.75 -19.74 -2.86
N PHE A 253 5.99 -20.81 -3.07
CA PHE A 253 4.56 -20.88 -2.74
C PHE A 253 4.05 -22.33 -2.75
N THR A 254 2.94 -22.58 -2.05
CA THR A 254 2.17 -23.82 -2.21
C THR A 254 1.03 -23.56 -3.21
N GLY A 255 0.99 -24.30 -4.31
CA GLY A 255 0.05 -24.04 -5.40
C GLY A 255 -0.68 -25.29 -5.90
N LYS A 256 -1.90 -25.07 -6.39
CA LYS A 256 -2.70 -26.01 -7.18
C LYS A 256 -3.25 -25.24 -8.37
N PHE A 257 -3.13 -25.77 -9.59
CA PHE A 257 -3.70 -25.12 -10.78
C PHE A 257 -3.88 -26.15 -11.90
N ASN A 258 -5.09 -26.24 -12.45
CA ASN A 258 -5.41 -27.21 -13.51
C ASN A 258 -5.08 -26.72 -14.94
N THR A 259 -4.52 -25.53 -15.07
CA THR A 259 -4.07 -24.90 -16.31
C THR A 259 -2.61 -24.45 -16.11
N PRO A 260 -1.72 -24.52 -17.12
CA PRO A 260 -0.36 -23.99 -16.99
C PRO A 260 -0.37 -22.54 -16.51
N VAL A 261 0.59 -22.19 -15.67
CA VAL A 261 0.72 -20.84 -15.10
C VAL A 261 2.04 -20.22 -15.52
N THR A 262 1.96 -19.04 -16.13
CA THR A 262 3.11 -18.18 -16.41
C THR A 262 3.22 -17.15 -15.30
N ILE A 263 4.30 -17.24 -14.53
CA ILE A 263 4.63 -16.27 -13.47
C ILE A 263 5.45 -15.16 -14.10
N THR A 264 5.04 -13.91 -13.89
CA THR A 264 5.72 -12.70 -14.39
C THR A 264 6.13 -11.82 -13.22
N LEU A 265 7.39 -11.40 -13.20
CA LEU A 265 7.93 -10.42 -12.26
C LEU A 265 7.96 -9.05 -12.93
N VAL A 266 7.01 -8.19 -12.56
CA VAL A 266 6.84 -6.87 -13.16
C VAL A 266 7.83 -5.90 -12.55
N LYS A 267 8.72 -5.33 -13.36
CA LYS A 267 9.75 -4.36 -12.96
C LYS A 267 9.34 -2.95 -13.36
N LYS A 268 9.59 -1.97 -12.49
CA LYS A 268 9.34 -0.55 -12.78
C LYS A 268 10.16 -0.02 -13.96
N SER A 269 11.40 -0.50 -14.11
CA SER A 269 12.33 -0.14 -15.18
C SER A 269 11.98 -0.74 -16.56
N ILE A 270 10.96 -1.59 -16.66
CA ILE A 270 10.54 -2.21 -17.93
C ILE A 270 9.14 -1.68 -18.28
N SER A 271 9.02 -0.96 -19.39
CA SER A 271 7.74 -0.36 -19.81
C SER A 271 6.88 -1.29 -20.68
N ASN A 272 7.51 -2.11 -21.53
CA ASN A 272 6.79 -3.04 -22.40
C ASN A 272 6.44 -4.32 -21.64
N TRP A 273 5.16 -4.70 -21.65
CA TRP A 273 4.68 -5.89 -20.93
C TRP A 273 5.43 -7.18 -21.31
N THR A 274 5.66 -7.39 -22.61
CA THR A 274 6.30 -8.61 -23.14
C THR A 274 7.77 -8.76 -22.74
N ASP A 275 8.38 -7.67 -22.27
CA ASP A 275 9.80 -7.63 -21.91
C ASP A 275 10.04 -7.99 -20.45
N HIS A 276 8.98 -8.19 -19.64
CA HIS A 276 9.13 -8.63 -18.26
C HIS A 276 9.68 -10.06 -18.16
N TYR A 277 10.25 -10.36 -17.00
CA TYR A 277 10.85 -11.66 -16.70
C TYR A 277 9.77 -12.68 -16.36
N THR A 278 9.76 -13.81 -17.06
CA THR A 278 8.72 -14.84 -16.91
C THR A 278 9.29 -16.24 -16.66
N TYR A 279 8.49 -17.09 -16.02
CA TYR A 279 8.74 -18.52 -15.84
C TYR A 279 7.42 -19.28 -15.85
N THR A 280 7.32 -20.36 -16.64
CA THR A 280 6.08 -21.14 -16.80
C THR A 280 6.16 -22.47 -16.07
N LEU A 281 5.11 -22.79 -15.31
CA LEU A 281 4.90 -24.09 -14.67
C LEU A 281 3.78 -24.87 -15.39
N PRO A 282 3.95 -26.19 -15.57
CA PRO A 282 2.89 -27.03 -16.12
C PRO A 282 1.76 -27.21 -15.11
N ALA A 283 0.54 -27.46 -15.60
CA ALA A 283 -0.62 -27.72 -14.75
C ALA A 283 -0.37 -28.84 -13.72
N LYS A 284 -0.85 -28.63 -12.50
CA LYS A 284 -0.84 -29.60 -11.41
C LYS A 284 -2.09 -29.46 -10.54
N ASP A 285 -3.02 -30.39 -10.70
CA ASP A 285 -4.32 -30.41 -10.00
C ASP A 285 -4.24 -30.99 -8.57
N SER A 286 -3.08 -30.89 -7.92
CA SER A 286 -2.87 -31.24 -6.52
C SER A 286 -1.97 -30.19 -5.88
N LEU A 287 -2.23 -29.84 -4.61
CA LEU A 287 -1.37 -28.91 -3.87
C LEU A 287 0.07 -29.44 -3.86
N LYS A 288 0.99 -28.58 -4.26
CA LYS A 288 2.43 -28.85 -4.30
C LYS A 288 3.18 -27.59 -3.89
N GLU A 289 4.30 -27.77 -3.22
CA GLU A 289 5.23 -26.68 -2.93
C GLU A 289 6.17 -26.44 -4.11
N TYR A 290 6.36 -25.16 -4.44
CA TYR A 290 7.24 -24.69 -5.50
C TYR A 290 8.27 -23.73 -4.90
N SER A 291 9.51 -23.85 -5.37
CA SER A 291 10.56 -22.83 -5.23
C SER A 291 11.17 -22.60 -6.60
N ILE A 292 10.98 -21.42 -7.17
CA ILE A 292 11.55 -21.05 -8.46
C ILE A 292 12.66 -20.05 -8.23
N ASN A 293 13.91 -20.47 -8.46
CA ASN A 293 15.06 -19.58 -8.44
C ASN A 293 14.86 -18.43 -9.45
N LEU A 294 15.06 -17.19 -9.00
CA LEU A 294 14.87 -15.97 -9.79
C LEU A 294 15.73 -15.95 -11.06
N SER A 295 16.89 -16.62 -11.04
CA SER A 295 17.76 -16.76 -12.22
C SER A 295 17.16 -17.59 -13.35
N LYS A 296 16.11 -18.39 -13.08
CA LYS A 296 15.39 -19.16 -14.11
C LYS A 296 14.37 -18.32 -14.87
N PHE A 297 14.01 -17.14 -14.38
CA PHE A 297 13.13 -16.24 -15.10
C PHE A 297 13.87 -15.63 -16.28
N THR A 298 13.22 -15.59 -17.45
CA THR A 298 13.81 -15.10 -18.69
C THR A 298 13.04 -13.92 -19.24
N SER A 299 13.72 -13.03 -19.95
CA SER A 299 13.12 -11.86 -20.61
C SER A 299 13.56 -11.81 -22.08
N PRO A 300 12.67 -11.47 -23.02
CA PRO A 300 13.07 -11.18 -24.40
C PRO A 300 14.04 -9.98 -24.51
N LEU A 301 13.98 -9.03 -23.58
CA LEU A 301 14.81 -7.83 -23.57
C LEU A 301 16.26 -8.10 -23.13
N SER A 302 16.49 -9.15 -22.31
CA SER A 302 17.80 -9.45 -21.72
C SER A 302 17.99 -10.93 -21.45
N LYS A 303 19.17 -11.45 -21.81
CA LYS A 303 19.61 -12.82 -21.47
C LYS A 303 20.21 -12.94 -20.08
N ASN A 304 20.47 -11.83 -19.39
CA ASN A 304 21.00 -11.84 -18.04
C ASN A 304 19.91 -12.24 -17.03
N PRO A 305 20.27 -12.88 -15.90
CA PRO A 305 19.36 -13.07 -14.79
C PRO A 305 18.72 -11.75 -14.35
N ILE A 306 17.49 -11.83 -13.84
CA ILE A 306 16.79 -10.67 -13.30
C ILE A 306 17.62 -9.99 -12.20
N GLN A 307 17.77 -8.67 -12.32
CA GLN A 307 18.14 -7.82 -11.19
C GLN A 307 16.84 -7.41 -10.50
N ALA A 308 16.54 -7.93 -9.32
CA ALA A 308 15.22 -7.76 -8.69
C ALA A 308 15.15 -6.51 -7.79
N ASP A 309 15.60 -5.35 -8.26
CA ASP A 309 15.76 -4.12 -7.48
C ASP A 309 14.54 -3.18 -7.45
N ASP A 310 13.56 -3.40 -8.31
CA ASP A 310 12.39 -2.52 -8.48
C ASP A 310 11.08 -3.27 -8.83
N ILE A 311 10.84 -4.41 -8.17
CA ILE A 311 9.65 -5.24 -8.43
C ILE A 311 8.38 -4.50 -7.99
N LEU A 312 7.46 -4.30 -8.93
CA LEU A 312 6.15 -3.66 -8.68
C LEU A 312 5.08 -4.70 -8.31
N GLN A 313 5.09 -5.84 -9.00
CA GLN A 313 4.04 -6.86 -8.89
C GLN A 313 4.58 -8.26 -9.19
N THR A 314 3.95 -9.26 -8.59
CA THR A 314 4.06 -10.66 -9.00
C THR A 314 2.74 -11.08 -9.65
N VAL A 315 2.82 -11.64 -10.85
CA VAL A 315 1.64 -11.93 -11.68
C VAL A 315 1.63 -13.41 -12.06
N PHE A 316 0.48 -14.07 -11.89
CA PHE A 316 0.21 -15.46 -12.24
C PHE A 316 -0.84 -15.48 -13.36
N THR A 317 -0.40 -15.79 -14.58
CA THR A 317 -1.28 -15.84 -15.75
C THR A 317 -1.61 -17.28 -16.09
N PHE A 318 -2.90 -17.62 -16.12
CA PHE A 318 -3.39 -18.94 -16.52
C PHE A 318 -3.85 -18.88 -17.97
N GLU A 319 -3.18 -19.65 -18.84
CA GLU A 319 -3.42 -19.62 -20.28
C GLU A 319 -4.19 -20.86 -20.73
N THR A 320 -5.40 -20.67 -21.25
CA THR A 320 -6.26 -21.77 -21.70
C THR A 320 -5.97 -22.26 -23.13
N GLY A 321 -5.17 -21.50 -23.89
CA GLY A 321 -4.91 -21.75 -25.31
C GLY A 321 -6.18 -21.66 -26.18
N GLY A 322 -7.15 -20.83 -25.79
CA GLY A 322 -8.41 -20.62 -26.52
C GLY A 322 -9.47 -21.70 -26.27
N LYS A 323 -9.19 -22.69 -25.41
CA LYS A 323 -10.13 -23.75 -25.07
C LYS A 323 -10.97 -23.34 -23.87
N GLN A 324 -12.24 -23.73 -23.86
CA GLN A 324 -13.08 -23.54 -22.68
C GLN A 324 -12.57 -24.43 -21.53
N VAL A 325 -12.19 -23.80 -20.42
CA VAL A 325 -11.69 -24.46 -19.20
C VAL A 325 -12.45 -23.98 -17.98
N ASN A 326 -12.75 -24.90 -17.07
CA ASN A 326 -13.15 -24.57 -15.70
C ASN A 326 -11.88 -24.46 -14.86
N LEU A 327 -11.29 -23.27 -14.82
CA LEU A 327 -10.09 -22.97 -14.06
C LEU A 327 -10.36 -23.17 -12.57
N ASP A 328 -9.46 -23.90 -11.90
CA ASP A 328 -9.39 -24.03 -10.44
C ASP A 328 -7.93 -23.80 -10.04
N ALA A 329 -7.68 -22.72 -9.30
CA ALA A 329 -6.36 -22.29 -8.91
C ALA A 329 -6.31 -21.87 -7.44
N GLN A 330 -5.21 -22.24 -6.76
CA GLN A 330 -4.89 -21.81 -5.41
C GLN A 330 -3.41 -21.44 -5.34
N ILE A 331 -3.12 -20.33 -4.67
CA ILE A 331 -1.76 -19.85 -4.39
C ILE A 331 -1.71 -19.51 -2.90
N ASN A 332 -0.95 -20.28 -2.13
CA ASN A 332 -0.84 -20.15 -0.69
C ASN A 332 0.60 -19.91 -0.27
N ASN A 333 0.81 -19.19 0.82
CA ASN A 333 2.11 -18.94 1.44
C ASN A 333 3.14 -18.40 0.45
N ALA A 334 2.72 -17.58 -0.52
CA ALA A 334 3.66 -17.02 -1.47
C ALA A 334 4.66 -16.10 -0.78
N ALA A 335 5.93 -16.17 -1.16
CA ALA A 335 7.01 -15.36 -0.61
C ALA A 335 8.21 -15.31 -1.55
N PHE A 336 8.99 -14.24 -1.48
CA PHE A 336 10.39 -14.28 -1.94
C PHE A 336 11.25 -14.85 -0.82
N SER A 337 12.17 -15.76 -1.13
CA SER A 337 13.00 -16.46 -0.14
C SER A 337 14.49 -16.27 -0.44
N THR A 338 15.31 -16.18 0.61
CA THR A 338 16.77 -16.10 0.49
C THR A 338 17.41 -17.43 0.05
N PHE A 339 16.63 -18.52 0.06
CA PHE A 339 17.04 -19.85 -0.39
C PHE A 339 16.65 -20.11 -1.85
N GLU A 340 17.38 -21.02 -2.50
CA GLU A 340 17.09 -21.42 -3.88
C GLU A 340 16.01 -22.52 -3.96
N GLU A 341 15.92 -23.33 -2.92
CA GLU A 341 14.95 -24.41 -2.74
C GLU A 341 14.21 -24.25 -1.42
N ILE A 342 13.04 -24.88 -1.29
CA ILE A 342 12.32 -24.92 -0.01
C ILE A 342 13.19 -25.70 0.98
N LEU A 343 13.59 -25.03 2.06
CA LEU A 343 14.14 -25.71 3.23
C LEU A 343 13.00 -26.09 4.16
N ASP A 344 13.00 -27.33 4.65
CA ASP A 344 12.12 -27.81 5.69
C ASP A 344 12.57 -27.29 7.07
N GLU A 345 12.79 -25.97 7.17
CA GLU A 345 13.14 -25.27 8.40
C GLU A 345 11.90 -24.67 9.08
N ARG A 346 10.70 -25.16 8.73
CA ARG A 346 9.42 -24.81 9.38
C ARG A 346 9.17 -25.60 10.69
N LEU A 347 10.24 -26.12 11.32
CA LEU A 347 10.23 -26.81 12.62
C LEU A 347 10.75 -25.92 13.75
#